data_AF-A0A2G7GG41-F1
#
_entry.id   AF-A0A2G7GG41-F1
#
_cell.length_a   1.000
_cell.length_b   1.000
_cell.length_c   1.000
_cell.angle_alpha   90.00
_cell.angle_beta   90.00
_cell.angle_gamma   90.00
#
_symmetry.space_group_name_H-M   'P 1'
#
loop_
_entity.id
_entity.type
_entity.pdbx_description
1 polymer ?
#
loop_
_entity_poly.entity_id
_entity_poly.type
_entity_poly.pdbx_seq_one_letter_code
_entity_poly.pdbx_strand_id
1 'polypeptide(L)'
;MFKFKKLLRSKRLRLVTGVILAVTVFALLTLQPSLAFRARPQGDSLLYGKLADTRRIHDGHGVVANAKVTINSIPPQTTRTDNQGQFWFKGLRDVHYVLKIELPYDRSNVYSLSTNVHGQTGDFFDISNDERHNLHEMDY
;
A
#
# COMPACT_ATOMS: atom_id res chain seq x y z
N MET A 1 17.02 47.75 -51.33
CA MET A 1 16.53 46.41 -51.74
C MET A 1 17.06 45.37 -50.77
N PHE A 2 16.27 44.87 -49.81
CA PHE A 2 16.56 43.63 -49.07
C PHE A 2 15.26 43.06 -48.48
N LYS A 3 14.76 41.97 -49.07
CA LYS A 3 13.69 41.13 -48.52
C LYS A 3 14.36 40.09 -47.61
N PHE A 4 13.92 39.96 -46.34
CA PHE A 4 14.26 38.80 -45.52
C PHE A 4 13.02 38.14 -44.92
N LYS A 5 12.85 36.88 -45.32
CA LYS A 5 11.91 35.87 -44.87
C LYS A 5 11.79 35.84 -43.34
N LYS A 6 10.58 35.90 -42.80
CA LYS A 6 10.31 35.53 -41.41
C LYS A 6 9.07 34.64 -41.32
N LEU A 7 9.19 33.43 -41.84
CA LEU A 7 8.15 32.42 -41.81
C LEU A 7 8.78 31.09 -41.37
N LEU A 8 9.20 31.00 -40.10
CA LEU A 8 9.49 29.70 -39.44
C LEU A 8 9.73 29.83 -37.92
N ARG A 9 8.88 30.55 -37.16
CA ARG A 9 9.02 30.63 -35.68
C ARG A 9 7.77 30.24 -34.89
N SER A 10 6.75 29.65 -35.50
CA SER A 10 5.48 29.33 -34.81
C SER A 10 5.33 27.87 -34.34
N LYS A 11 6.16 26.93 -34.82
CA LYS A 11 5.98 25.49 -34.51
C LYS A 11 6.71 24.99 -33.26
N ARG A 12 7.85 25.59 -32.89
CA ARG A 12 8.62 25.16 -31.70
C ARG A 12 8.03 25.65 -30.37
N LEU A 13 7.33 26.79 -30.38
CA LEU A 13 6.77 27.37 -29.16
C LEU A 13 5.57 26.57 -28.62
N ARG A 14 4.76 25.97 -29.52
CA ARG A 14 3.57 25.18 -29.14
C ARG A 14 3.91 23.79 -28.57
N LEU A 15 5.06 23.23 -28.93
CA LEU A 15 5.49 21.92 -28.44
C LEU A 15 5.97 22.00 -26.98
N VAL A 16 6.68 23.07 -26.62
CA VAL A 16 7.27 23.24 -25.28
C VAL A 16 6.19 23.48 -24.22
N THR A 17 5.15 24.28 -24.53
CA THR A 17 4.04 24.53 -23.60
C THR A 17 3.16 23.30 -23.36
N GLY A 18 2.95 22.44 -24.37
CA GLY A 18 2.18 21.20 -24.20
C GLY A 18 2.86 20.18 -23.29
N VAL A 19 4.20 20.07 -23.36
CA VAL A 19 4.98 19.15 -22.52
C VAL A 19 5.04 19.61 -21.06
N ILE A 20 5.16 20.92 -20.81
CA ILE A 20 5.22 21.45 -19.43
C ILE A 20 3.89 21.24 -18.68
N LEU A 21 2.75 21.39 -19.36
CA LEU A 21 1.42 21.16 -18.78
C LEU A 21 1.15 19.69 -18.45
N ALA A 22 1.66 18.74 -19.25
CA ALA A 22 1.50 17.32 -18.97
C ALA A 22 2.32 16.87 -17.74
N VAL A 23 3.51 17.45 -17.53
CA VAL A 23 4.37 17.12 -16.39
C VAL A 23 3.79 17.65 -15.07
N THR A 24 3.17 18.83 -15.06
CA THR A 24 2.54 19.38 -13.84
C THR A 24 1.29 18.59 -13.43
N VAL A 25 0.44 18.17 -14.37
CA VAL A 25 -0.73 17.34 -14.04
C VAL A 25 -0.30 15.95 -13.55
N PHE A 26 0.76 15.36 -14.12
CA PHE A 26 1.29 14.07 -13.66
C PHE A 26 1.91 14.15 -12.26
N ALA A 27 2.61 15.25 -11.92
CA ALA A 27 3.13 15.45 -10.57
C ALA A 27 2.01 15.61 -9.52
N LEU A 28 0.94 16.35 -9.85
CA LEU A 28 -0.21 16.55 -8.96
C LEU A 28 -1.03 15.27 -8.72
N LEU A 29 -1.05 14.30 -9.65
CA LEU A 29 -1.70 13.01 -9.46
C LEU A 29 -0.90 12.02 -8.59
N THR A 30 0.40 12.25 -8.40
CA THR A 30 1.23 11.44 -7.48
C THR A 30 1.28 11.99 -6.05
N LEU A 31 0.80 13.22 -5.85
CA LEU A 31 0.53 13.78 -4.52
C LEU A 31 -0.76 13.15 -3.98
N GLN A 32 -0.65 11.90 -3.54
CA GLN A 32 -1.63 11.32 -2.63
C GLN A 32 -1.81 12.30 -1.46
N PRO A 33 -3.05 12.55 -0.99
CA PRO A 33 -3.27 13.42 0.14
C PRO A 33 -2.78 12.68 1.39
N SER A 34 -1.50 12.76 1.70
CA SER A 34 -1.01 12.43 3.04
C SER A 34 -1.32 13.61 3.96
N LEU A 35 -2.60 13.98 4.06
CA LEU A 35 -3.14 14.45 5.33
C LEU A 35 -3.25 13.23 6.25
N ALA A 36 -2.12 12.54 6.45
CA ALA A 36 -1.95 11.70 7.61
C ALA A 36 -1.92 12.70 8.76
N PHE A 37 -3.08 12.93 9.38
CA PHE A 37 -3.12 13.26 10.80
C PHE A 37 -2.00 12.46 11.43
N ARG A 38 -1.00 13.15 12.00
CA ARG A 38 0.14 12.51 12.63
C ARG A 38 -0.43 11.72 13.79
N ALA A 39 -0.82 10.47 13.51
CA ALA A 39 -1.49 9.58 14.42
C ALA A 39 -0.57 9.48 15.62
N ARG A 40 -1.03 9.98 16.77
CA ARG A 40 -0.24 9.84 17.99
C ARG A 40 -0.14 8.34 18.28
N PRO A 41 1.03 7.83 18.70
CA PRO A 41 1.15 6.47 19.20
C PRO A 41 0.04 6.21 20.23
N GLN A 42 -0.66 5.08 20.09
CA GLN A 42 -1.68 4.64 21.05
C GLN A 42 -1.05 3.95 22.26
N GLY A 43 0.20 3.50 22.12
CA GLY A 43 1.06 2.89 23.13
C GLY A 43 2.49 2.81 22.59
N ASP A 44 3.32 1.95 23.18
CA ASP A 44 4.75 1.83 22.83
C ASP A 44 5.08 0.53 22.08
N SER A 45 4.06 -0.28 21.77
CA SER A 45 4.24 -1.62 21.25
C SER A 45 4.35 -1.66 19.74
N LEU A 46 4.92 -2.76 19.26
CA LEU A 46 5.41 -2.96 17.91
C LEU A 46 5.02 -4.34 17.42
N LEU A 47 4.38 -4.37 16.25
CA LEU A 47 4.10 -5.59 15.52
C LEU A 47 5.02 -5.66 14.30
N TYR A 48 5.78 -6.74 14.20
CA TYR A 48 6.48 -7.16 13.00
C TYR A 48 5.74 -8.35 12.38
N GLY A 49 5.53 -8.31 11.07
CA GLY A 49 4.85 -9.38 10.37
C GLY A 49 5.60 -9.81 9.12
N LYS A 50 5.48 -11.09 8.78
CA LYS A 50 5.86 -11.61 7.47
C LYS A 50 4.65 -12.30 6.84
N LEU A 51 4.32 -11.91 5.62
CA LEU A 51 3.16 -12.39 4.88
C LEU A 51 3.57 -13.39 3.79
N ALA A 52 2.88 -14.52 3.75
CA ALA A 52 2.99 -15.54 2.72
C ALA A 52 1.60 -15.99 2.23
N ASP A 53 1.58 -16.58 1.04
CA ASP A 53 0.45 -17.28 0.44
C ASP A 53 1.00 -18.60 -0.11
N THR A 54 0.99 -19.64 0.72
CA THR A 54 1.63 -20.91 0.38
C THR A 54 0.90 -21.70 -0.71
N ARG A 55 -0.34 -21.33 -1.05
CA ARG A 55 -1.07 -21.86 -2.22
C ARG A 55 -0.35 -21.55 -3.53
N ARG A 56 0.46 -20.49 -3.55
CA ARG A 56 1.16 -20.00 -4.75
C ARG A 56 2.63 -20.44 -4.82
N ILE A 57 3.04 -21.45 -4.05
CA ILE A 57 4.38 -22.04 -4.14
C ILE A 57 4.48 -22.88 -5.43
N HIS A 58 4.65 -22.21 -6.56
CA HIS A 58 5.20 -22.82 -7.77
C HIS A 58 6.59 -22.23 -8.10
N ASP A 59 6.88 -20.99 -7.68
CA ASP A 59 8.11 -20.25 -8.05
C ASP A 59 8.99 -19.80 -6.86
N GLY A 60 8.89 -20.46 -5.70
CA GLY A 60 10.06 -20.60 -4.82
C GLY A 60 10.05 -19.96 -3.43
N HIS A 61 9.13 -19.08 -3.03
CA HIS A 61 9.16 -18.59 -1.62
C HIS A 61 7.79 -18.36 -0.96
N GLY A 62 6.69 -18.34 -1.71
CA GLY A 62 5.35 -18.11 -1.17
C GLY A 62 5.15 -16.74 -0.51
N VAL A 63 6.17 -15.89 -0.37
CA VAL A 63 6.06 -14.57 0.26
C VAL A 63 5.27 -13.60 -0.62
N VAL A 64 4.51 -12.71 0.02
CA VAL A 64 3.65 -11.75 -0.70
C VAL A 64 4.24 -10.36 -0.60
N ALA A 65 4.82 -9.86 -1.69
CA ALA A 65 5.31 -8.49 -1.78
C ALA A 65 4.20 -7.49 -2.16
N ASN A 66 4.30 -6.25 -1.70
CA ASN A 66 3.38 -5.15 -2.02
C ASN A 66 1.90 -5.42 -1.70
N ALA A 67 1.60 -6.32 -0.77
CA ALA A 67 0.26 -6.44 -0.20
C ALA A 67 -0.02 -5.24 0.69
N LYS A 68 -1.24 -4.71 0.65
CA LYS A 68 -1.66 -3.65 1.54
C LYS A 68 -2.18 -4.29 2.82
N VAL A 69 -1.58 -3.93 3.94
CA VAL A 69 -1.93 -4.44 5.27
C VAL A 69 -2.49 -3.28 6.08
N THR A 70 -3.71 -3.41 6.58
CA THR A 70 -4.38 -2.39 7.40
C THR A 70 -4.71 -2.97 8.77
N ILE A 71 -4.20 -2.36 9.83
CA ILE A 71 -4.50 -2.76 11.20
C ILE A 71 -5.64 -1.89 11.75
N ASN A 72 -6.58 -2.51 12.47
CA ASN A 72 -7.75 -1.84 13.08
C ASN A 72 -7.41 -1.02 14.34
N SER A 73 -6.26 -0.36 14.36
CA SER A 73 -5.89 0.57 15.43
C SER A 73 -6.70 1.87 15.37
N ILE A 74 -6.59 2.75 16.37
CA ILE A 74 -7.30 4.06 16.40
C ILE A 74 -6.30 5.24 16.46
N PRO A 75 -6.01 5.95 15.35
CA PRO A 75 -6.61 5.75 14.03
C PRO A 75 -6.08 4.49 13.34
N PRO A 76 -6.78 3.98 12.31
CA PRO A 76 -6.31 2.86 11.52
C PRO A 76 -4.96 3.18 10.88
N GLN A 77 -4.05 2.22 10.89
CA GLN A 77 -2.76 2.34 10.22
C GLN A 77 -2.73 1.39 9.02
N THR A 78 -2.10 1.82 7.93
CA THR A 78 -1.90 1.00 6.74
C THR A 78 -0.42 1.01 6.38
N THR A 79 0.09 -0.16 6.00
CA THR A 79 1.44 -0.34 5.47
C THR A 79 1.40 -1.27 4.26
N ARG A 80 2.56 -1.47 3.63
CA ARG A 80 2.72 -2.45 2.55
C ARG A 80 3.85 -3.41 2.87
N THR A 81 3.69 -4.66 2.42
CA THR A 81 4.76 -5.64 2.53
C THR A 81 5.90 -5.30 1.58
N ASP A 82 7.13 -5.51 2.03
CA ASP A 82 8.32 -5.36 1.19
C ASP A 82 8.53 -6.57 0.25
N ASN A 83 9.64 -6.57 -0.49
CA ASN A 83 9.98 -7.65 -1.44
C ASN A 83 10.20 -9.02 -0.78
N GLN A 84 10.34 -9.06 0.55
CA GLN A 84 10.49 -10.28 1.35
C GLN A 84 9.21 -10.64 2.12
N GLY A 85 8.12 -9.92 1.86
CA GLY A 85 6.84 -10.09 2.54
C GLY A 85 6.77 -9.46 3.93
N GLN A 86 7.76 -8.66 4.34
CA GLN A 86 7.83 -8.11 5.70
C GLN A 86 7.06 -6.80 5.82
N PHE A 87 6.48 -6.55 7.00
CA PHE A 87 5.83 -5.29 7.35
C PHE A 87 5.93 -5.02 8.87
N TRP A 88 5.63 -3.79 9.29
CA TRP A 88 5.56 -3.46 10.71
C TRP A 88 4.57 -2.32 11.01
N PHE A 89 4.06 -2.32 12.24
CA PHE A 89 3.25 -1.25 12.83
C PHE A 89 3.83 -0.84 14.17
N LYS A 90 3.90 0.47 14.42
CA LYS A 90 4.45 1.02 15.66
C LYS A 90 3.38 1.78 16.44
N GLY A 91 3.66 2.01 17.72
CA GLY A 91 2.82 2.84 18.56
C GLY A 91 1.49 2.17 18.88
N LEU A 92 1.49 0.85 19.05
CA LEU A 92 0.31 0.05 19.35
C LEU A 92 0.10 -0.08 20.85
N ARG A 93 -1.15 -0.33 21.25
CA ARG A 93 -1.49 -0.76 22.61
C ARG A 93 -1.28 -2.26 22.74
N ASP A 94 -1.15 -2.72 23.97
CA ASP A 94 -1.09 -4.14 24.28
C ASP A 94 -2.48 -4.76 24.27
N VAL A 95 -2.97 -5.09 23.08
CA VAL A 95 -4.32 -5.61 22.85
C VAL A 95 -4.35 -6.55 21.64
N HIS A 96 -5.48 -7.21 21.45
CA HIS A 96 -5.79 -7.97 20.24
C HIS A 96 -6.13 -7.05 19.06
N TYR A 97 -5.53 -7.30 17.90
CA TYR A 97 -5.76 -6.59 16.66
C TYR A 97 -6.24 -7.51 15.54
N VAL A 98 -6.91 -6.91 14.56
CA VAL A 98 -7.28 -7.52 13.29
C VAL A 98 -6.58 -6.76 12.16
N LEU A 99 -5.89 -7.50 11.31
CA LEU A 99 -5.25 -7.04 10.09
C LEU A 99 -6.15 -7.39 8.90
N LYS A 100 -6.47 -6.40 8.08
CA LYS A 100 -7.07 -6.57 6.76
C LYS A 100 -5.97 -6.58 5.71
N ILE A 101 -5.96 -7.58 4.85
CA ILE A 101 -4.94 -7.77 3.82
C ILE A 101 -5.58 -7.77 2.44
N GLU A 102 -5.14 -6.85 1.60
CA GLU A 102 -5.46 -6.82 0.17
C GLU A 102 -4.23 -7.30 -0.60
N LEU A 103 -4.36 -8.42 -1.31
CA LEU A 103 -3.27 -8.98 -2.11
C LEU A 103 -3.12 -8.19 -3.42
N PRO A 104 -1.89 -7.99 -3.91
CA PRO A 104 -1.66 -7.18 -5.11
C PRO A 104 -2.22 -7.82 -6.39
N TYR A 105 -2.33 -9.16 -6.39
CA TYR A 105 -2.78 -10.00 -7.50
C TYR A 105 -4.22 -10.52 -7.34
N ASP A 106 -4.86 -10.26 -6.21
CA ASP A 106 -6.21 -10.70 -5.89
C ASP A 106 -6.92 -9.59 -5.12
N ARG A 107 -7.28 -8.53 -5.86
CA ARG A 107 -7.87 -7.30 -5.28
C ARG A 107 -9.37 -7.44 -4.99
N SER A 108 -9.98 -8.53 -5.47
CA SER A 108 -11.40 -8.82 -5.24
C SER A 108 -11.64 -9.44 -3.87
N ASN A 109 -10.61 -9.98 -3.24
CA ASN A 109 -10.68 -10.57 -1.91
C ASN A 109 -9.92 -9.73 -0.87
N VAL A 110 -10.47 -9.67 0.34
CA VAL A 110 -9.82 -9.07 1.51
C VAL A 110 -9.73 -10.13 2.59
N TYR A 111 -8.52 -10.43 3.02
CA TYR A 111 -8.24 -11.43 4.05
C TYR A 111 -8.20 -10.76 5.42
N SER A 112 -8.62 -11.47 6.47
CA SER A 112 -8.69 -10.93 7.83
C SER A 112 -7.95 -11.83 8.80
N LEU A 113 -6.80 -11.36 9.29
CA LEU A 113 -5.94 -12.10 10.21
C LEU A 113 -5.91 -11.42 11.57
N SER A 114 -5.76 -12.18 12.63
CA SER A 114 -5.72 -11.65 13.99
C SER A 114 -4.39 -11.91 14.69
N THR A 115 -4.04 -11.04 15.64
CA THR A 115 -2.84 -11.18 16.48
C THR A 115 -3.03 -10.46 17.82
N ASN A 116 -2.34 -10.94 18.85
CA ASN A 116 -2.20 -10.24 20.11
C ASN A 116 -0.86 -9.50 20.14
N VAL A 117 -0.90 -8.17 20.29
CA VAL A 117 0.32 -7.37 20.41
C VAL A 117 0.64 -7.13 21.88
N HIS A 118 1.89 -7.36 22.28
CA HIS A 118 2.42 -7.01 23.60
C HIS A 118 3.92 -6.72 23.50
N GLY A 119 4.33 -5.49 23.80
CA GLY A 119 5.72 -5.05 23.67
C GLY A 119 6.23 -5.18 22.23
N GLN A 120 7.14 -6.12 21.96
CA GLN A 120 7.59 -6.46 20.60
C GLN A 120 7.04 -7.82 20.19
N THR A 121 6.14 -7.82 19.21
CA THR A 121 5.48 -9.03 18.69
C THR A 121 5.93 -9.29 17.27
N GLY A 122 6.28 -10.53 16.95
CA GLY A 122 6.68 -10.97 15.62
C GLY A 122 5.85 -12.17 15.18
N ASP A 123 5.11 -12.04 14.08
CA ASP A 123 4.20 -13.08 13.59
C ASP A 123 4.41 -13.41 12.12
N PHE A 124 4.11 -14.67 11.78
CA PHE A 124 4.04 -15.15 10.41
C PHE A 124 2.58 -15.36 10.01
N PHE A 125 2.18 -14.70 8.93
CA PHE A 125 0.83 -14.67 8.41
C PHE A 125 0.80 -15.44 7.09
N ASP A 126 0.11 -16.58 7.06
CA ASP A 126 -0.10 -17.35 5.83
C ASP A 126 -1.55 -17.26 5.40
N ILE A 127 -1.77 -16.71 4.21
CA ILE A 127 -3.09 -16.57 3.61
C ILE A 127 -3.74 -17.93 3.36
N SER A 128 -2.96 -18.99 3.10
CA SER A 128 -3.52 -20.33 2.87
C SER A 128 -4.21 -20.90 4.11
N ASN A 129 -3.76 -20.53 5.30
CA ASN A 129 -4.28 -21.07 6.55
C ASN A 129 -5.59 -20.40 6.97
N ASP A 130 -6.01 -19.35 6.26
CA ASP A 130 -7.27 -18.64 6.47
C ASP A 130 -8.44 -19.25 5.67
N GLU A 131 -8.37 -20.54 5.33
CA GLU A 131 -9.50 -21.30 4.75
C GLU A 131 -10.72 -21.38 5.71
N ARG A 132 -10.63 -20.84 6.94
CA ARG A 132 -11.71 -20.85 7.93
C ARG A 132 -12.33 -19.49 8.26
N HIS A 133 -11.80 -18.35 7.79
CA HIS A 133 -12.36 -17.03 8.12
C HIS A 133 -12.53 -16.07 6.94
N ASN A 134 -12.68 -16.60 5.72
CA ASN A 134 -13.46 -15.92 4.68
C ASN A 134 -14.92 -15.82 5.15
N LEU A 135 -15.21 -14.90 6.08
CA LEU A 135 -16.54 -14.32 6.19
C LEU A 135 -16.78 -13.60 4.84
N HIS A 136 -17.25 -14.35 3.85
CA HIS A 136 -18.25 -13.81 2.94
C HIS A 136 -19.32 -13.24 3.88
N GLU A 137 -19.27 -11.93 4.07
CA GLU A 137 -20.41 -11.14 4.50
C GLU A 137 -21.53 -11.56 3.55
N MET A 138 -22.38 -12.48 4.01
CA MET A 138 -23.58 -12.85 3.28
C MET A 138 -24.39 -11.56 3.18
N ASP A 139 -24.56 -11.10 1.96
CA ASP A 139 -25.39 -9.96 1.60
C ASP A 139 -26.71 -9.99 2.40
N TYR A 140 -27.00 -8.88 3.09
CA TYR A 140 -28.32 -8.58 3.64
C TYR A 140 -29.24 -8.05 2.54
#